data_AF-A0A9E5JXD2-F1
#
_entry.id   AF-A0A9E5JXD2-F1
#
_cell.length_a   1.000
_cell.length_b   1.000
_cell.length_c   1.000
_cell.angle_alpha   90.00
_cell.angle_beta   90.00
_cell.angle_gamma   90.00
#
_symmetry.space_group_name_H-M   'P 1'
#
loop_
_entity.id
_entity.type
_entity.pdbx_description
1 polymer ?
#
loop_
_entity_poly.entity_id
_entity_poly.type
_entity_poly.pdbx_seq_one_letter_code
_entity_poly.pdbx_strand_id
1 'polypeptide(L)'
;MTTTSAPARPGARVRVQKFGTFLSGMIMPNIAAFIAWGFITAFFIPTGWTPNETLASLVGPMIIYLLPLLIANTGGRMVYGTRGGVVASIATMGVIVGTDIPMFIGAMIVGPLAAWLMKQVDKLWAGKIRAGFEMLVDNFSAGILGFGLALGAFFGIAPVVTVLSDALGAGARFLTETGLLPLASLVIEPGKVLFLNNAINQGVLTPLGIQEASETGKSILFLLEANPGPGLGLLLAFAIFGVGIARATAPGAIIIHFLGGIHEIYFPYVLMKPVLIVAMIGGGMTGIATNLIFASGLRAPASPGSIFAVLLQTASDSYVGVILSVVLSASVTFLIAGVILRASRKRDLAALEEGGADKFGSAVAQNTENKGGSSRVGSLLGQEGATATTTKVEKVVFACDAGMGSSAMGATVLRKKLKDAGVTGVTVTNAAIANLDSSVDLIVTHQDLTDRARAAVPDALHISVENFMNSPKYDEVVQHIKGQQS
;
A
#
# COMPACT_ATOMS: atom_id res chain seq x y z
N MET A 1 -0.68 -17.36 41.01
CA MET A 1 -1.43 -16.17 40.54
C MET A 1 -0.75 -15.65 39.30
N THR A 2 -1.27 -16.00 38.12
CA THR A 2 -0.83 -15.46 36.84
C THR A 2 -1.46 -14.08 36.65
N THR A 3 -0.66 -13.03 36.76
CA THR A 3 -1.11 -11.67 36.47
C THR A 3 -1.26 -11.52 34.96
N THR A 4 -2.47 -11.69 34.46
CA THR A 4 -2.87 -11.27 33.11
C THR A 4 -2.76 -9.75 33.04
N SER A 5 -1.72 -9.26 32.37
CA SER A 5 -1.62 -7.84 32.03
C SER A 5 -2.78 -7.47 31.10
N ALA A 6 -3.49 -6.39 31.44
CA ALA A 6 -4.56 -5.86 30.62
C ALA A 6 -4.02 -5.43 29.24
N PRO A 7 -4.77 -5.64 28.14
CA PRO A 7 -4.32 -5.25 26.80
C PRO A 7 -4.15 -3.73 26.74
N ALA A 8 -2.93 -3.28 26.43
CA ALA A 8 -2.62 -1.86 26.28
C ALA A 8 -3.52 -1.23 25.21
N ARG A 9 -4.14 -0.08 25.54
CA ARG A 9 -4.98 0.68 24.59
C ARG A 9 -4.12 1.08 23.38
N PRO A 10 -4.55 0.85 22.13
CA PRO A 10 -3.78 1.22 20.96
C PRO A 10 -3.60 2.75 20.94
N GLY A 11 -2.35 3.20 20.91
CA GLY A 11 -1.97 4.61 20.89
C GLY A 11 -2.56 5.36 19.69
N ALA A 12 -2.63 6.69 19.77
CA ALA A 12 -3.22 7.55 18.73
C ALA A 12 -2.65 7.27 17.32
N ARG A 13 -1.34 7.01 17.23
CA ARG A 13 -0.64 6.61 16.00
C ARG A 13 -1.25 5.37 15.33
N VAL A 14 -1.52 4.32 16.11
CA VAL A 14 -2.09 3.06 15.59
C VAL A 14 -3.49 3.29 15.03
N ARG A 15 -4.27 4.22 15.61
CA ARG A 15 -5.60 4.57 15.08
C ARG A 15 -5.51 5.32 13.75
N VAL A 16 -4.65 6.32 13.65
CA VAL A 16 -4.44 7.07 12.40
C VAL A 16 -3.92 6.15 11.31
N GLN A 17 -3.03 5.23 11.65
CA GLN A 17 -2.52 4.24 10.71
C GLN A 17 -3.61 3.26 10.25
N LYS A 18 -4.40 2.69 11.17
CA LYS A 18 -5.55 1.83 10.80
C LYS A 18 -6.53 2.56 9.90
N PHE A 19 -6.77 3.84 10.18
CA PHE A 19 -7.59 4.70 9.33
C PHE A 19 -6.96 4.90 7.94
N GLY A 20 -5.67 5.22 7.87
CA GLY A 20 -4.94 5.34 6.60
C GLY A 20 -4.94 4.04 5.78
N THR A 21 -4.68 2.89 6.42
CA THR A 21 -4.76 1.56 5.78
C THR A 21 -6.17 1.25 5.28
N PHE A 22 -7.20 1.65 6.04
CA PHE A 22 -8.59 1.49 5.62
C PHE A 22 -8.87 2.32 4.36
N LEU A 23 -8.49 3.61 4.34
CA LEU A 23 -8.60 4.46 3.15
C LEU A 23 -7.83 3.87 1.96
N SER A 24 -6.64 3.33 2.20
CA SER A 24 -5.87 2.65 1.15
C SER A 24 -6.54 1.41 0.60
N GLY A 25 -7.20 0.63 1.45
CA GLY A 25 -8.00 -0.51 1.02
C GLY A 25 -9.15 -0.11 0.09
N MET A 26 -9.61 1.15 0.15
CA MET A 26 -10.67 1.66 -0.72
C MET A 26 -10.16 2.08 -2.10
N ILE A 27 -8.94 2.62 -2.21
CA ILE A 27 -8.39 3.12 -3.47
C ILE A 27 -7.55 2.07 -4.20
N MET A 28 -6.70 1.32 -3.47
CA MET A 28 -5.67 0.46 -4.08
C MET A 28 -6.25 -0.61 -5.02
N PRO A 29 -7.34 -1.32 -4.69
CA PRO A 29 -7.97 -2.27 -5.61
C PRO A 29 -8.51 -1.62 -6.90
N ASN A 30 -8.69 -0.30 -6.88
CA ASN A 30 -9.25 0.49 -7.97
C ASN A 30 -8.17 1.24 -8.79
N ILE A 31 -6.88 1.09 -8.48
CA ILE A 31 -5.77 1.81 -9.17
C ILE A 31 -5.81 1.61 -10.69
N ALA A 32 -6.19 0.43 -11.19
CA ALA A 32 -6.31 0.18 -12.62
C ALA A 32 -7.28 1.16 -13.31
N ALA A 33 -8.38 1.54 -12.64
CA ALA A 33 -9.33 2.51 -13.17
C ALA A 33 -8.75 3.94 -13.19
N PHE A 34 -7.98 4.33 -12.17
CA PHE A 34 -7.25 5.60 -12.15
C PHE A 34 -6.20 5.68 -13.25
N ILE A 35 -5.47 4.59 -13.50
CA ILE A 35 -4.49 4.50 -14.58
C ILE A 35 -5.19 4.61 -15.95
N ALA A 36 -6.28 3.88 -16.16
CA ALA A 36 -7.05 3.95 -17.40
C ALA A 36 -7.59 5.37 -17.66
N TRP A 37 -8.16 6.01 -16.64
CA TRP A 37 -8.58 7.41 -16.71
C TRP A 37 -7.40 8.35 -17.01
N GLY A 38 -6.26 8.15 -16.36
CA GLY A 38 -5.04 8.91 -16.61
C GLY A 38 -4.56 8.80 -18.05
N PHE A 39 -4.60 7.60 -18.65
CA PHE A 39 -4.28 7.41 -20.07
C PHE A 39 -5.25 8.13 -21.00
N ILE A 40 -6.55 8.00 -20.77
CA ILE A 40 -7.57 8.69 -21.58
C ILE A 40 -7.33 10.20 -21.52
N THR A 41 -7.06 10.71 -20.32
CA THR A 41 -6.74 12.12 -20.10
C THR A 41 -5.44 12.52 -20.80
N ALA A 42 -4.39 11.70 -20.71
CA ALA A 42 -3.09 11.99 -21.32
C ALA A 42 -3.12 11.99 -22.85
N PHE A 43 -3.95 11.14 -23.47
CA PHE A 43 -4.02 11.05 -24.92
C PHE A 43 -5.02 12.03 -25.53
N PHE A 44 -6.25 12.10 -25.02
CA PHE A 44 -7.36 12.62 -25.83
C PHE A 44 -7.82 14.04 -25.50
N ILE A 45 -7.45 14.60 -24.34
CA ILE A 45 -7.78 16.01 -24.04
C ILE A 45 -7.06 16.97 -25.00
N PRO A 46 -7.46 18.26 -25.08
CA PRO A 46 -6.83 19.22 -26.00
C PRO A 46 -5.31 19.36 -25.84
N THR A 47 -4.80 19.19 -24.63
CA THR A 47 -3.36 19.23 -24.29
C THR A 47 -2.71 17.83 -24.24
N GLY A 48 -3.44 16.81 -24.67
CA GLY A 48 -3.01 15.42 -24.73
C GLY A 48 -2.12 15.12 -25.92
N TRP A 49 -1.59 13.90 -25.98
CA TRP A 49 -0.67 13.47 -27.04
C TRP A 49 -1.34 13.29 -28.40
N THR A 50 -2.59 12.83 -28.42
CA THR A 50 -3.39 12.63 -29.63
C THR A 50 -4.82 13.14 -29.40
N PRO A 51 -5.03 14.48 -29.36
CA PRO A 51 -6.30 15.06 -28.97
C PRO A 51 -7.47 14.55 -29.82
N ASN A 52 -8.58 14.20 -29.15
CA ASN A 52 -9.80 13.72 -29.80
C ASN A 52 -11.01 14.06 -28.91
N GLU A 53 -11.86 14.98 -29.36
CA GLU A 53 -13.00 15.47 -28.57
C GLU A 53 -13.98 14.36 -28.16
N THR A 54 -14.29 13.45 -29.08
CA THR A 54 -15.21 12.33 -28.81
C THR A 54 -14.66 11.41 -27.73
N LEU A 55 -13.37 11.05 -27.79
CA LEU A 55 -12.75 10.18 -26.79
C LEU A 55 -12.46 10.91 -25.47
N ALA A 56 -12.18 12.22 -25.52
CA ALA A 56 -12.02 13.06 -24.34
C ALA A 56 -13.31 13.13 -23.50
N SER A 57 -14.48 12.96 -24.12
CA SER A 57 -15.78 12.93 -23.41
C SER A 57 -15.87 11.81 -22.36
N LEU A 58 -14.99 10.80 -22.39
CA LEU A 58 -14.88 9.76 -21.36
C LEU A 58 -14.30 10.29 -20.03
N VAL A 59 -13.50 11.36 -20.06
CA VAL A 59 -12.78 11.87 -18.86
C VAL A 59 -13.76 12.27 -17.76
N GLY A 60 -14.78 13.06 -18.11
CA GLY A 60 -15.78 13.59 -17.17
C GLY A 60 -16.61 12.49 -16.47
N PRO A 61 -17.25 11.56 -17.20
CA PRO A 61 -17.99 10.48 -16.56
C PRO A 61 -17.13 9.56 -15.69
N MET A 62 -15.87 9.33 -16.08
CA MET A 62 -14.96 8.50 -15.29
C MET A 62 -14.60 9.17 -13.95
N ILE A 63 -14.24 10.45 -13.96
CA ILE A 63 -13.82 11.17 -12.76
C ILE A 63 -14.99 11.49 -11.83
N ILE A 64 -16.16 11.85 -12.37
CA ILE A 64 -17.35 12.24 -11.57
C ILE A 64 -18.11 11.01 -11.04
N TYR A 65 -18.28 9.97 -11.86
CA TYR A 65 -19.12 8.82 -11.50
C TYR A 65 -18.31 7.57 -11.20
N LEU A 66 -17.53 7.09 -12.19
CA LEU A 66 -16.91 5.76 -12.10
C LEU A 66 -15.97 5.63 -10.91
N LEU A 67 -15.01 6.54 -10.77
CA LEU A 67 -13.97 6.42 -9.74
C LEU A 67 -14.52 6.58 -8.31
N PRO A 68 -15.38 7.58 -8.01
CA PRO A 68 -15.99 7.67 -6.68
C PRO A 68 -16.88 6.45 -6.34
N LEU A 69 -17.66 5.95 -7.31
CA LEU A 69 -18.50 4.76 -7.09
C LEU A 69 -17.67 3.50 -6.82
N LEU A 70 -16.56 3.31 -7.53
CA LEU A 70 -15.64 2.20 -7.28
C LEU A 70 -15.04 2.26 -5.86
N ILE A 71 -14.66 3.45 -5.41
CA ILE A 71 -14.17 3.66 -4.05
C ILE A 71 -15.25 3.33 -3.02
N ALA A 72 -16.46 3.87 -3.20
CA ALA A 72 -17.57 3.63 -2.29
C ALA A 72 -17.94 2.15 -2.22
N ASN A 73 -18.04 1.47 -3.37
CA ASN A 73 -18.33 0.04 -3.43
C ASN A 73 -17.25 -0.78 -2.72
N THR A 74 -15.97 -0.48 -2.93
CA THR A 74 -14.88 -1.17 -2.23
C THR A 74 -14.93 -0.93 -0.72
N GLY A 75 -15.11 0.33 -0.28
CA GLY A 75 -15.26 0.64 1.15
C GLY A 75 -16.49 -0.02 1.78
N GLY A 76 -17.61 -0.06 1.06
CA GLY A 76 -18.81 -0.75 1.50
C GLY A 76 -18.60 -2.26 1.64
N ARG A 77 -17.87 -2.87 0.70
CA ARG A 77 -17.49 -4.29 0.77
C ARG A 77 -16.58 -4.62 1.93
N MET A 78 -15.64 -3.74 2.25
CA MET A 78 -14.76 -3.90 3.41
C MET A 78 -15.53 -3.92 4.74
N VAL A 79 -16.69 -3.25 4.81
CA VAL A 79 -17.53 -3.20 6.02
C VAL A 79 -18.57 -4.32 6.07
N TYR A 80 -19.22 -4.60 4.95
CA TYR A 80 -20.37 -5.52 4.92
C TYR A 80 -20.56 -6.25 3.58
N GLY A 81 -19.46 -6.66 2.94
CA GLY A 81 -19.47 -7.51 1.76
C GLY A 81 -20.25 -6.93 0.58
N THR A 82 -20.73 -7.79 -0.31
CA THR A 82 -21.38 -7.37 -1.56
C THR A 82 -22.60 -6.48 -1.32
N ARG A 83 -23.45 -6.81 -0.33
CA ARG A 83 -24.63 -6.00 0.04
C ARG A 83 -24.22 -4.59 0.46
N GLY A 84 -23.22 -4.48 1.34
CA GLY A 84 -22.66 -3.19 1.75
C GLY A 84 -22.13 -2.38 0.57
N GLY A 85 -21.44 -3.02 -0.38
CA GLY A 85 -20.95 -2.37 -1.60
C GLY A 85 -22.04 -1.79 -2.49
N VAL A 86 -23.14 -2.52 -2.68
CA VAL A 86 -24.27 -2.04 -3.51
C VAL A 86 -24.94 -0.84 -2.85
N VAL A 87 -25.26 -0.91 -1.56
CA VAL A 87 -25.90 0.20 -0.83
C VAL A 87 -24.97 1.41 -0.75
N ALA A 88 -23.66 1.19 -0.57
CA ALA A 88 -22.65 2.24 -0.63
C ALA A 88 -22.64 3.00 -1.96
N SER A 89 -22.71 2.28 -3.09
CA SER A 89 -22.79 2.90 -4.43
C SER A 89 -24.05 3.74 -4.59
N ILE A 90 -25.21 3.25 -4.14
CA ILE A 90 -26.48 3.99 -4.23
C ILE A 90 -26.40 5.27 -3.39
N ALA A 91 -25.96 5.16 -2.14
CA ALA A 91 -25.83 6.32 -1.25
C ALA A 91 -24.83 7.36 -1.79
N THR A 92 -23.73 6.91 -2.40
CA THR A 92 -22.70 7.78 -2.97
C THR A 92 -23.20 8.55 -4.18
N MET A 93 -24.14 8.01 -4.97
CA MET A 93 -24.78 8.80 -6.02
C MET A 93 -25.51 10.03 -5.48
N GLY A 94 -26.07 9.95 -4.28
CA GLY A 94 -26.64 11.11 -3.60
C GLY A 94 -25.62 12.24 -3.40
N VAL A 95 -24.39 11.90 -2.99
CA VAL A 95 -23.32 12.90 -2.82
C VAL A 95 -22.84 13.44 -4.16
N ILE A 96 -22.67 12.57 -5.16
CA ILE A 96 -22.20 12.96 -6.49
C ILE A 96 -23.16 13.95 -7.15
N VAL A 97 -24.48 13.68 -7.11
CA VAL A 97 -25.48 14.58 -7.71
C VAL A 97 -25.61 15.89 -6.92
N GLY A 98 -25.17 15.92 -5.67
CA GLY A 98 -25.22 17.10 -4.81
C GLY A 98 -24.18 18.18 -5.13
N THR A 99 -23.26 17.95 -6.07
CA THR A 99 -22.18 18.89 -6.41
C THR A 99 -21.67 18.66 -7.84
N ASP A 100 -20.95 19.63 -8.40
CA ASP A 100 -20.22 19.46 -9.67
C ASP A 100 -18.76 18.98 -9.50
N ILE A 101 -18.31 18.77 -8.27
CA ILE A 101 -16.92 18.40 -7.95
C ILE A 101 -16.82 16.87 -7.79
N PRO A 102 -15.73 16.22 -8.26
CA PRO A 102 -15.52 14.79 -8.04
C PRO A 102 -15.54 14.39 -6.55
N MET A 103 -16.53 13.61 -6.12
CA MET A 103 -16.82 13.31 -4.71
C MET A 103 -15.99 12.14 -4.14
N PHE A 104 -14.66 12.20 -4.23
CA PHE A 104 -13.77 11.18 -3.66
C PHE A 104 -13.85 11.09 -2.13
N ILE A 105 -13.74 12.23 -1.45
CA ILE A 105 -13.86 12.31 0.02
C ILE A 105 -15.27 11.90 0.45
N GLY A 106 -16.29 12.35 -0.29
CA GLY A 106 -17.67 11.96 -0.09
C GLY A 106 -17.86 10.44 -0.17
N ALA A 107 -17.35 9.80 -1.21
CA ALA A 107 -17.37 8.34 -1.37
C ALA A 107 -16.63 7.60 -0.24
N MET A 108 -15.50 8.13 0.23
CA MET A 108 -14.74 7.56 1.34
C MET A 108 -15.47 7.59 2.68
N ILE A 109 -16.33 8.59 2.89
CA ILE A 109 -17.15 8.73 4.10
C ILE A 109 -18.44 7.93 3.97
N VAL A 110 -19.18 8.14 2.88
CA VAL A 110 -20.53 7.60 2.69
C VAL A 110 -20.51 6.11 2.43
N GLY A 111 -19.55 5.58 1.68
CA GLY A 111 -19.52 4.17 1.34
C GLY A 111 -19.47 3.24 2.57
N PRO A 112 -18.46 3.37 3.44
CA PRO A 112 -18.36 2.60 4.68
C PRO A 112 -19.52 2.84 5.64
N LEU A 113 -20.00 4.09 5.76
CA LEU A 113 -21.12 4.45 6.63
C LEU A 113 -22.42 3.77 6.17
N ALA A 114 -22.72 3.81 4.88
CA ALA A 114 -23.90 3.20 4.29
C ALA A 114 -23.89 1.68 4.48
N ALA A 115 -22.74 1.04 4.27
CA ALA A 115 -22.58 -0.38 4.54
C ALA A 115 -22.70 -0.74 6.04
N TRP A 116 -22.21 0.13 6.93
CA TRP A 116 -22.39 -0.05 8.36
C TRP A 116 -23.86 0.05 8.77
N LEU A 117 -24.60 1.02 8.24
CA LEU A 117 -26.04 1.13 8.47
C LEU A 117 -26.80 -0.08 7.93
N MET A 118 -26.41 -0.57 6.75
CA MET A 118 -26.98 -1.81 6.19
C MET A 118 -26.76 -3.00 7.11
N LYS A 119 -25.56 -3.12 7.68
CA LYS A 119 -25.25 -4.14 8.69
C LYS A 119 -26.14 -4.03 9.94
N GLN A 120 -26.51 -2.83 10.36
CA GLN A 120 -27.44 -2.67 11.49
C GLN A 120 -28.87 -3.03 11.11
N VAL A 121 -29.32 -2.67 9.91
CA VAL A 121 -30.65 -3.04 9.41
C VAL A 121 -30.79 -4.56 9.34
N ASP A 122 -29.82 -5.27 8.76
CA ASP A 122 -29.87 -6.73 8.65
C ASP A 122 -29.91 -7.42 10.03
N LYS A 123 -29.22 -6.87 11.04
CA LYS A 123 -29.31 -7.39 12.43
C LYS A 123 -30.72 -7.33 13.01
N LEU A 124 -31.54 -6.35 12.62
CA LEU A 124 -32.92 -6.24 13.12
C LEU A 124 -33.80 -7.38 12.60
N TRP A 125 -33.51 -7.88 11.40
CA TRP A 125 -34.27 -8.92 10.70
C TRP A 125 -33.66 -10.31 10.82
N ALA A 126 -32.43 -10.42 11.34
CA ALA A 126 -31.73 -11.69 11.53
C ALA A 126 -32.58 -12.71 12.31
N GLY A 127 -32.77 -13.89 11.71
CA GLY A 127 -33.54 -14.99 12.31
C GLY A 127 -35.06 -14.78 12.36
N LYS A 128 -35.58 -13.66 11.80
CA LYS A 128 -37.03 -13.36 11.78
C LYS A 128 -37.67 -13.57 10.42
N ILE A 129 -36.87 -13.77 9.37
CA ILE A 129 -37.34 -13.93 7.99
C ILE A 129 -37.69 -15.40 7.75
N ARG A 130 -38.87 -15.65 7.17
CA ARG A 130 -39.29 -16.99 6.79
C ARG A 130 -38.48 -17.47 5.57
N ALA A 131 -38.14 -18.76 5.55
CA ALA A 131 -37.47 -19.38 4.42
C ALA A 131 -38.23 -19.08 3.10
N GLY A 132 -37.49 -18.73 2.06
CA GLY A 132 -38.04 -18.33 0.75
C GLY A 132 -38.36 -16.84 0.60
N PHE A 133 -38.48 -16.08 1.70
CA PHE A 133 -38.65 -14.62 1.66
C PHE A 133 -37.36 -13.82 1.84
N GLU A 134 -36.25 -14.51 2.16
CA GLU A 134 -34.93 -13.91 2.43
C GLU A 134 -34.50 -12.96 1.32
N MET A 135 -34.47 -13.42 0.07
CA MET A 135 -34.05 -12.59 -1.07
C MET A 135 -34.94 -11.35 -1.26
N LEU A 136 -36.25 -11.47 -1.00
CA LEU A 136 -37.19 -10.35 -1.11
C LEU A 136 -36.87 -9.29 -0.04
N VAL A 137 -36.81 -9.71 1.23
CA VAL A 137 -36.52 -8.81 2.35
C VAL A 137 -35.14 -8.21 2.20
N ASP A 138 -34.16 -9.00 1.80
CA ASP A 138 -32.78 -8.59 1.57
C ASP A 138 -32.69 -7.49 0.50
N ASN A 139 -33.33 -7.67 -0.65
CA ASN A 139 -33.25 -6.69 -1.74
C ASN A 139 -34.07 -5.43 -1.44
N PHE A 140 -35.28 -5.57 -0.89
CA PHE A 140 -36.12 -4.41 -0.55
C PHE A 140 -35.55 -3.59 0.60
N SER A 141 -35.02 -4.22 1.66
CA SER A 141 -34.37 -3.49 2.76
C SER A 141 -33.15 -2.71 2.30
N ALA A 142 -32.30 -3.32 1.46
CA ALA A 142 -31.15 -2.65 0.85
C ALA A 142 -31.57 -1.50 -0.07
N GLY A 143 -32.62 -1.70 -0.89
CA GLY A 143 -33.16 -0.66 -1.76
C GLY A 143 -33.75 0.53 -1.01
N ILE A 144 -34.58 0.28 0.01
CA ILE A 144 -35.21 1.33 0.83
C ILE A 144 -34.15 2.10 1.63
N LEU A 145 -33.20 1.39 2.25
CA LEU A 145 -32.11 2.04 2.96
C LEU A 145 -31.25 2.85 1.98
N GLY A 146 -30.87 2.26 0.84
CA GLY A 146 -30.07 2.93 -0.19
C GLY A 146 -30.74 4.21 -0.69
N PHE A 147 -32.05 4.17 -0.96
CA PHE A 147 -32.85 5.34 -1.32
C PHE A 147 -32.78 6.43 -0.24
N GLY A 148 -33.07 6.09 1.01
CA GLY A 148 -33.03 7.06 2.11
C GLY A 148 -31.63 7.64 2.33
N LEU A 149 -30.59 6.81 2.22
CA LEU A 149 -29.20 7.26 2.34
C LEU A 149 -28.76 8.13 1.17
N ALA A 150 -29.20 7.86 -0.06
CA ALA A 150 -28.90 8.72 -1.19
C ALA A 150 -29.49 10.13 -0.99
N LEU A 151 -30.75 10.23 -0.57
CA LEU A 151 -31.37 11.52 -0.25
C LEU A 151 -30.67 12.22 0.92
N GLY A 152 -30.38 11.48 2.00
CA GLY A 152 -29.67 12.04 3.17
C GLY A 152 -28.25 12.49 2.83
N ALA A 153 -27.55 11.76 1.96
CA ALA A 153 -26.21 12.11 1.52
C ALA A 153 -26.20 13.34 0.60
N PHE A 154 -27.20 13.49 -0.27
CA PHE A 154 -27.41 14.67 -1.11
C PHE A 154 -27.61 15.94 -0.27
N PHE A 155 -28.57 15.94 0.66
CA PHE A 155 -28.89 17.15 1.44
C PHE A 155 -27.93 17.40 2.61
N GLY A 156 -27.37 16.35 3.20
CA GLY A 156 -26.58 16.45 4.43
C GLY A 156 -25.07 16.43 4.20
N ILE A 157 -24.58 15.44 3.44
CA ILE A 157 -23.13 15.16 3.36
C ILE A 157 -22.48 15.98 2.24
N ALA A 158 -23.15 16.13 1.09
CA ALA A 158 -22.57 16.87 -0.04
C ALA A 158 -22.14 18.30 0.35
N PRO A 159 -22.97 19.14 1.01
CA PRO A 159 -22.56 20.49 1.36
C PRO A 159 -21.35 20.54 2.31
N VAL A 160 -21.31 19.62 3.28
CA VAL A 160 -20.21 19.55 4.26
C VAL A 160 -18.89 19.17 3.60
N VAL A 161 -18.94 18.19 2.70
CA VAL A 161 -17.75 17.73 1.96
C VAL A 161 -17.27 18.79 0.99
N THR A 162 -18.18 19.52 0.34
CA THR A 162 -17.81 20.65 -0.54
C THR A 162 -17.07 21.73 0.25
N VAL A 163 -17.63 22.21 1.38
CA VAL A 163 -16.97 23.22 2.23
C VAL A 163 -15.60 22.77 2.70
N LEU A 164 -15.47 21.50 3.11
CA LEU A 164 -14.19 20.92 3.52
C LEU A 164 -13.18 20.89 2.37
N SER A 165 -13.62 20.46 1.18
CA SER A 165 -12.77 20.35 0.00
C SER A 165 -12.31 21.72 -0.48
N ASP A 166 -13.19 22.71 -0.47
CA ASP A 166 -12.87 24.09 -0.82
C ASP A 166 -11.88 24.72 0.16
N ALA A 167 -12.03 24.46 1.47
CA ALA A 167 -11.10 24.95 2.49
C ALA A 167 -9.70 24.32 2.33
N LEU A 168 -9.64 23.00 2.09
CA LEU A 168 -8.39 22.30 1.84
C LEU A 168 -7.72 22.76 0.53
N GLY A 169 -8.52 22.94 -0.53
CA GLY A 169 -8.06 23.47 -1.82
C GLY A 169 -7.55 24.90 -1.71
N ALA A 170 -8.22 25.76 -0.93
CA ALA A 170 -7.75 27.12 -0.66
C ALA A 170 -6.42 27.13 0.10
N GLY A 171 -6.25 26.24 1.09
CA GLY A 171 -4.97 26.07 1.78
C GLY A 171 -3.84 25.62 0.86
N ALA A 172 -4.11 24.67 -0.04
CA ALA A 172 -3.14 24.23 -1.03
C ALA A 172 -2.76 25.36 -2.00
N ARG A 173 -3.75 26.08 -2.55
CA ARG A 173 -3.52 27.24 -3.43
C ARG A 173 -2.70 28.33 -2.74
N PHE A 174 -3.03 28.67 -1.49
CA PHE A 174 -2.27 29.63 -0.70
C PHE A 174 -0.79 29.25 -0.60
N LEU A 175 -0.47 27.99 -0.30
CA LEU A 175 0.90 27.51 -0.20
C LEU A 175 1.62 27.57 -1.56
N THR A 176 0.93 27.28 -2.65
CA THR A 176 1.47 27.34 -4.01
C THR A 176 1.74 28.79 -4.43
N GLU A 177 0.77 29.69 -4.28
CA GLU A 177 0.86 31.10 -4.69
C GLU A 177 1.88 31.90 -3.87
N THR A 178 2.03 31.58 -2.59
CA THR A 178 3.04 32.22 -1.71
C THR A 178 4.43 31.61 -1.85
N GLY A 179 4.58 30.53 -2.62
CA GLY A 179 5.85 29.80 -2.76
C GLY A 179 6.27 29.04 -1.50
N LEU A 180 5.37 28.86 -0.53
CA LEU A 180 5.62 28.17 0.73
C LEU A 180 5.36 26.66 0.64
N LEU A 181 4.85 26.15 -0.48
CA LEU A 181 4.60 24.73 -0.71
C LEU A 181 5.78 23.80 -0.36
N PRO A 182 7.06 24.16 -0.59
CA PRO A 182 8.19 23.34 -0.14
C PRO A 182 8.16 23.02 1.36
N LEU A 183 7.64 23.92 2.20
CA LEU A 183 7.53 23.69 3.65
C LEU A 183 6.59 22.53 4.00
N ALA A 184 5.73 22.08 3.08
CA ALA A 184 4.91 20.89 3.28
C ALA A 184 5.78 19.65 3.56
N SER A 185 7.02 19.59 3.07
CA SER A 185 7.97 18.50 3.37
C SER A 185 8.31 18.36 4.85
N LEU A 186 8.18 19.42 5.66
CA LEU A 186 8.37 19.35 7.12
C LEU A 186 7.34 18.43 7.79
N VAL A 187 6.17 18.26 7.18
CA VAL A 187 5.10 17.40 7.67
C VAL A 187 5.08 16.08 6.90
N ILE A 188 5.21 16.16 5.57
CA ILE A 188 5.08 15.00 4.69
C ILE A 188 6.20 13.99 4.91
N GLU A 189 7.47 14.41 4.98
CA GLU A 189 8.59 13.48 5.09
C GLU A 189 8.60 12.72 6.44
N PRO A 190 8.41 13.37 7.60
CA PRO A 190 8.22 12.64 8.86
C PRO A 190 6.96 11.77 8.84
N GLY A 191 5.87 12.28 8.27
CA GLY A 191 4.62 11.54 8.11
C GLY A 191 4.81 10.24 7.34
N LYS A 192 5.57 10.26 6.24
CA LYS A 192 5.91 9.08 5.45
C LYS A 192 6.59 8.01 6.29
N VAL A 193 7.70 8.35 6.95
CA VAL A 193 8.48 7.42 7.78
C VAL A 193 7.66 6.90 8.98
N LEU A 194 6.68 7.67 9.44
CA LEU A 194 5.73 7.26 10.48
C LEU A 194 4.54 6.45 9.95
N PHE A 195 4.53 6.08 8.66
CA PHE A 195 3.50 5.31 7.94
C PHE A 195 2.15 6.02 7.85
N LEU A 196 2.21 7.35 7.80
CA LEU A 196 1.06 8.21 7.53
C LEU A 196 0.97 8.57 6.04
N ASN A 197 1.87 8.05 5.18
CA ASN A 197 1.90 8.30 3.74
C ASN A 197 0.55 7.99 3.08
N ASN A 198 -0.09 6.89 3.47
CA ASN A 198 -1.40 6.52 2.96
C ASN A 198 -2.49 7.55 3.31
N ALA A 199 -2.54 8.01 4.56
CA ALA A 199 -3.51 9.02 4.98
C ALA A 199 -3.25 10.37 4.28
N ILE A 200 -1.99 10.77 4.17
CA ILE A 200 -1.58 12.03 3.52
C ILE A 200 -1.89 11.98 2.02
N ASN A 201 -1.42 10.95 1.32
CA ASN A 201 -1.57 10.86 -0.12
C ASN A 201 -3.03 10.59 -0.50
N GLN A 202 -3.61 9.52 0.04
CA GLN A 202 -4.91 9.03 -0.42
C GLN A 202 -6.09 9.78 0.22
N GLY A 203 -5.91 10.27 1.45
CA GLY A 203 -6.95 11.03 2.16
C GLY A 203 -6.99 12.51 1.82
N VAL A 204 -5.87 13.11 1.42
CA VAL A 204 -5.76 14.57 1.22
C VAL A 204 -5.22 14.94 -0.16
N LEU A 205 -3.99 14.55 -0.50
CA LEU A 205 -3.32 15.05 -1.70
C LEU A 205 -3.96 14.57 -3.01
N THR A 206 -4.36 13.30 -3.07
CA THR A 206 -4.95 12.69 -4.28
C THR A 206 -6.31 13.33 -4.63
N PRO A 207 -7.30 13.42 -3.71
CA PRO A 207 -8.55 14.12 -4.02
C PRO A 207 -8.34 15.57 -4.49
N LEU A 208 -7.50 16.34 -3.78
CA LEU A 208 -7.22 17.73 -4.13
C LEU A 208 -6.50 17.85 -5.48
N GLY A 209 -5.51 17.00 -5.73
CA GLY A 209 -4.78 16.99 -6.98
C GLY A 209 -5.65 16.59 -8.17
N ILE A 210 -6.63 15.70 -7.96
CA ILE A 210 -7.60 15.33 -9.00
C ILE A 210 -8.51 16.52 -9.33
N GLN A 211 -8.99 17.24 -8.32
CA GLN A 211 -9.78 18.46 -8.52
C GLN A 211 -8.97 19.50 -9.31
N GLU A 212 -7.75 19.80 -8.87
CA GLU A 212 -6.86 20.76 -9.55
C GLU A 212 -6.52 20.32 -10.99
N ALA A 213 -6.22 19.04 -11.20
CA ALA A 213 -5.91 18.50 -12.53
C ALA A 213 -7.13 18.48 -13.46
N SER A 214 -8.36 18.41 -12.92
CA SER A 214 -9.57 18.50 -13.74
C SER A 214 -9.79 19.91 -14.33
N GLU A 215 -9.32 20.95 -13.62
CA GLU A 215 -9.43 22.34 -14.06
C GLU A 215 -8.23 22.78 -14.90
N THR A 216 -7.03 22.36 -14.51
CA THR A 216 -5.76 22.86 -15.09
C THR A 216 -5.02 21.84 -15.95
N GLY A 217 -5.50 20.60 -16.01
CA GLY A 217 -4.90 19.49 -16.75
C GLY A 217 -3.73 18.80 -16.03
N LYS A 218 -3.24 19.33 -14.90
CA LYS A 218 -2.16 18.75 -14.09
C LYS A 218 -2.21 19.22 -12.64
N SER A 219 -1.54 18.53 -11.74
CA SER A 219 -1.38 18.98 -10.35
C SER A 219 0.02 18.65 -9.82
N ILE A 220 0.60 19.62 -9.12
CA ILE A 220 1.85 19.44 -8.36
C ILE A 220 1.63 18.57 -7.11
N LEU A 221 0.40 18.52 -6.57
CA LEU A 221 0.07 17.78 -5.34
C LEU A 221 0.32 16.28 -5.47
N PHE A 222 0.23 15.73 -6.69
CA PHE A 222 0.59 14.35 -6.96
C PHE A 222 2.08 14.04 -6.77
N LEU A 223 2.97 15.04 -6.88
CA LEU A 223 4.43 14.87 -6.74
C LEU A 223 4.93 15.01 -5.31
N LEU A 224 4.15 15.66 -4.43
CA LEU A 224 4.54 15.92 -3.03
C LEU A 224 4.90 14.63 -2.28
N GLU A 225 4.16 13.55 -2.55
CA GLU A 225 4.43 12.22 -1.97
C GLU A 225 5.12 11.30 -2.97
N ALA A 226 4.71 11.33 -4.25
CA ALA A 226 5.16 10.34 -5.23
C ALA A 226 6.60 10.51 -5.72
N ASN A 227 7.20 11.70 -5.58
CA ASN A 227 8.56 11.98 -6.07
C ASN A 227 9.56 10.95 -5.49
N PRO A 228 10.22 10.15 -6.35
CA PRO A 228 11.13 9.11 -5.89
C PRO A 228 12.52 9.63 -5.47
N GLY A 229 12.83 10.89 -5.81
CA GLY A 229 14.12 11.54 -5.59
C GLY A 229 14.66 11.42 -4.16
N PRO A 230 13.90 11.81 -3.11
CA PRO A 230 14.39 11.73 -1.74
C PRO A 230 14.83 10.31 -1.35
N GLY A 231 13.97 9.32 -1.57
CA GLY A 231 14.27 7.92 -1.25
C GLY A 231 15.46 7.39 -2.06
N LEU A 232 15.55 7.74 -3.35
CA LEU A 232 16.70 7.37 -4.19
C LEU A 232 18.02 7.93 -3.63
N GLY A 233 18.04 9.23 -3.29
CA GLY A 233 19.23 9.88 -2.75
C GLY A 233 19.69 9.27 -1.42
N LEU A 234 18.74 8.95 -0.54
CA LEU A 234 19.01 8.26 0.72
C LEU A 234 19.66 6.89 0.49
N LEU A 235 19.05 6.08 -0.37
CA LEU A 235 19.54 4.72 -0.64
C LEU A 235 20.91 4.74 -1.35
N LEU A 236 21.15 5.68 -2.26
CA LEU A 236 22.48 5.90 -2.85
C LEU A 236 23.52 6.27 -1.79
N ALA A 237 23.15 7.10 -0.80
CA ALA A 237 24.05 7.46 0.29
C ALA A 237 24.40 6.23 1.15
N PHE A 238 23.44 5.34 1.41
CA PHE A 238 23.71 4.07 2.09
C PHE A 238 24.56 3.10 1.26
N ALA A 239 24.33 2.99 -0.04
CA ALA A 239 25.13 2.12 -0.91
C ALA A 239 26.63 2.52 -0.91
N ILE A 240 26.91 3.83 -0.88
CA ILE A 240 28.28 4.35 -0.93
C ILE A 240 28.91 4.48 0.46
N PHE A 241 28.20 5.11 1.41
CA PHE A 241 28.74 5.50 2.72
C PHE A 241 28.21 4.70 3.91
N GLY A 242 27.19 3.87 3.71
CA GLY A 242 26.63 3.00 4.74
C GLY A 242 27.64 1.95 5.22
N VAL A 243 27.25 1.21 6.26
CA VAL A 243 28.03 0.12 6.84
C VAL A 243 27.13 -1.09 7.08
N GLY A 244 27.73 -2.28 7.17
CA GLY A 244 27.02 -3.53 7.46
C GLY A 244 25.92 -3.88 6.46
N ILE A 245 24.84 -4.49 6.96
CA ILE A 245 23.70 -4.97 6.16
C ILE A 245 23.02 -3.83 5.41
N ALA A 246 22.83 -2.67 6.04
CA ALA A 246 22.21 -1.52 5.39
C ALA A 246 22.96 -1.08 4.11
N ARG A 247 24.29 -1.20 4.06
CA ARG A 247 25.05 -0.96 2.82
C ARG A 247 24.80 -2.04 1.78
N ALA A 248 24.80 -3.30 2.21
CA ALA A 248 24.65 -4.46 1.32
C ALA A 248 23.26 -4.52 0.68
N THR A 249 22.21 -4.15 1.41
CA THR A 249 20.82 -4.20 0.92
C THR A 249 20.40 -2.97 0.12
N ALA A 250 21.12 -1.85 0.24
CA ALA A 250 20.74 -0.59 -0.41
C ALA A 250 20.63 -0.68 -1.94
N PRO A 251 21.56 -1.32 -2.70
CA PRO A 251 21.42 -1.44 -4.16
C PRO A 251 20.14 -2.19 -4.59
N GLY A 252 19.78 -3.27 -3.89
CA GLY A 252 18.53 -4.00 -4.16
C GLY A 252 17.31 -3.14 -3.83
N ALA A 253 17.35 -2.42 -2.70
CA ALA A 253 16.29 -1.49 -2.31
C ALA A 253 16.11 -0.34 -3.32
N ILE A 254 17.18 0.13 -3.99
CA ILE A 254 17.08 1.15 -5.05
C ILE A 254 16.21 0.65 -6.20
N ILE A 255 16.44 -0.58 -6.68
CA ILE A 255 15.68 -1.15 -7.79
C ILE A 255 14.19 -1.27 -7.41
N ILE A 256 13.94 -1.81 -6.22
CA ILE A 256 12.59 -2.03 -5.70
C ILE A 256 11.84 -0.71 -5.46
N HIS A 257 12.52 0.30 -4.93
CA HIS A 257 11.98 1.64 -4.72
C HIS A 257 11.75 2.33 -6.06
N PHE A 258 12.85 2.65 -6.74
CA PHE A 258 12.90 3.61 -7.84
C PHE A 258 12.21 3.10 -9.11
N LEU A 259 12.31 1.80 -9.37
CA LEU A 259 11.67 1.18 -10.54
C LEU A 259 10.38 0.48 -10.14
N GLY A 260 10.39 -0.25 -9.02
CA GLY A 260 9.25 -1.06 -8.57
C GLY A 260 8.13 -0.27 -7.88
N GLY A 261 8.41 0.93 -7.36
CA GLY A 261 7.42 1.77 -6.68
C GLY A 261 7.02 1.29 -5.30
N ILE A 262 7.86 0.49 -4.63
CA ILE A 262 7.63 0.15 -3.21
C ILE A 262 8.24 1.27 -2.36
N HIS A 263 7.47 2.34 -2.18
CA HIS A 263 7.95 3.56 -1.53
C HIS A 263 8.44 3.35 -0.09
N GLU A 264 7.90 2.37 0.65
CA GLU A 264 8.30 2.19 2.06
C GLU A 264 9.57 1.35 2.25
N ILE A 265 10.19 0.84 1.18
CA ILE A 265 11.41 0.02 1.28
C ILE A 265 12.59 0.80 1.88
N TYR A 266 12.60 2.14 1.77
CA TYR A 266 13.67 2.96 2.35
C TYR A 266 13.38 3.39 3.80
N PHE A 267 12.18 3.19 4.33
CA PHE A 267 11.82 3.67 5.68
C PHE A 267 12.69 3.06 6.80
N PRO A 268 13.02 1.75 6.78
CA PRO A 268 13.93 1.18 7.78
C PRO A 268 15.29 1.88 7.85
N TYR A 269 15.78 2.40 6.73
CA TYR A 269 17.05 3.13 6.68
C TYR A 269 16.99 4.45 7.44
N VAL A 270 15.84 5.14 7.40
CA VAL A 270 15.61 6.35 8.20
C VAL A 270 15.35 6.00 9.67
N LEU A 271 14.55 4.96 9.95
CA LEU A 271 14.24 4.53 11.32
C LEU A 271 15.50 4.08 12.09
N MET A 272 16.43 3.42 11.41
CA MET A 272 17.72 3.03 11.98
C MET A 272 18.52 4.26 12.45
N LYS A 273 18.36 5.41 11.79
CA LYS A 273 19.10 6.63 12.08
C LYS A 273 18.22 7.87 11.88
N PRO A 274 17.34 8.21 12.84
CA PRO A 274 16.26 9.18 12.64
C PRO A 274 16.69 10.58 12.21
N VAL A 275 17.94 10.99 12.50
CA VAL A 275 18.51 12.27 12.03
C VAL A 275 18.51 12.37 10.49
N LEU A 276 18.50 11.25 9.77
CA LEU A 276 18.38 11.21 8.31
C LEU A 276 17.07 11.77 7.78
N ILE A 277 16.06 12.00 8.64
CA ILE A 277 14.85 12.72 8.26
C ILE A 277 15.13 14.13 7.74
N VAL A 278 16.21 14.77 8.22
CA VAL A 278 16.65 16.09 7.73
C VAL A 278 17.05 16.01 6.25
N ALA A 279 17.67 14.92 5.83
CA ALA A 279 18.02 14.68 4.43
C ALA A 279 16.76 14.51 3.59
N MET A 280 15.77 13.75 4.09
CA MET A 280 14.48 13.56 3.42
C MET A 280 13.73 14.87 3.24
N ILE A 281 13.65 15.69 4.30
CA ILE A 281 13.05 17.03 4.26
C ILE A 281 13.76 17.90 3.23
N GLY A 282 15.09 17.99 3.28
CA GLY A 282 15.87 18.80 2.34
C GLY A 282 15.62 18.39 0.88
N GLY A 283 15.68 17.09 0.59
CA GLY A 283 15.36 16.58 -0.75
C GLY A 283 13.93 16.85 -1.17
N GLY A 284 12.95 16.61 -0.28
CA GLY A 284 11.54 16.86 -0.55
C GLY A 284 11.29 18.33 -0.88
N MET A 285 11.82 19.24 -0.06
CA MET A 285 11.73 20.68 -0.27
C MET A 285 12.32 21.09 -1.63
N THR A 286 13.50 20.57 -1.98
CA THR A 286 14.13 20.85 -3.28
C THR A 286 13.27 20.35 -4.44
N GLY A 287 12.71 19.15 -4.34
CA GLY A 287 11.83 18.59 -5.36
C GLY A 287 10.57 19.43 -5.58
N ILE A 288 9.89 19.82 -4.48
CA ILE A 288 8.70 20.66 -4.55
C ILE A 288 9.04 22.05 -5.11
N ALA A 289 10.11 22.68 -4.62
CA ALA A 289 10.54 23.99 -5.11
C ALA A 289 10.87 23.97 -6.60
N THR A 290 11.54 22.91 -7.07
CA THR A 290 11.84 22.73 -8.50
C THR A 290 10.53 22.65 -9.30
N ASN A 291 9.57 21.84 -8.87
CA ASN A 291 8.30 21.73 -9.59
C ASN A 291 7.50 23.04 -9.57
N LEU A 292 7.58 23.81 -8.50
CA LEU A 292 6.95 25.13 -8.43
C LEU A 292 7.57 26.11 -9.44
N ILE A 293 8.89 26.17 -9.51
CA ILE A 293 9.63 27.06 -10.44
C ILE A 293 9.29 26.72 -11.91
N PHE A 294 9.19 25.43 -12.23
CA PHE A 294 8.89 24.96 -13.59
C PHE A 294 7.39 24.83 -13.87
N ALA A 295 6.53 25.17 -12.90
CA ALA A 295 5.08 24.94 -12.95
C ALA A 295 4.73 23.51 -13.43
N SER A 296 5.47 22.51 -12.96
CA SER A 296 5.33 21.13 -13.41
C SER A 296 4.43 20.30 -12.50
N GLY A 297 3.69 19.36 -13.11
CA GLY A 297 2.75 18.50 -12.41
C GLY A 297 2.43 17.21 -13.16
N LEU A 298 1.65 16.34 -12.51
CA LEU A 298 1.14 15.10 -13.11
C LEU A 298 -0.33 15.26 -13.49
N ARG A 299 -0.79 14.53 -14.50
CA ARG A 299 -2.21 14.50 -14.92
C ARG A 299 -3.09 13.69 -13.99
N ALA A 300 -2.48 12.72 -13.30
CA ALA A 300 -3.16 11.76 -12.46
C ALA A 300 -2.22 11.25 -11.36
N PRO A 301 -2.75 10.62 -10.30
CA PRO A 301 -1.93 9.99 -9.27
C PRO A 301 -0.96 8.97 -9.87
N ALA A 302 0.27 8.94 -9.33
CA ALA A 302 1.30 7.98 -9.69
C ALA A 302 1.62 7.08 -8.50
N SER A 303 2.05 5.85 -8.80
CA SER A 303 2.57 4.93 -7.77
C SER A 303 3.79 5.57 -7.09
N PRO A 304 3.76 5.82 -5.77
CA PRO A 304 4.84 6.51 -5.09
C PRO A 304 6.18 5.78 -5.21
N GLY A 305 7.26 6.52 -5.44
CA GLY A 305 8.60 5.93 -5.53
C GLY A 305 8.98 5.34 -6.89
N SER A 306 8.02 5.09 -7.80
CA SER A 306 8.34 4.57 -9.14
C SER A 306 8.53 5.70 -10.15
N ILE A 307 9.73 5.81 -10.74
CA ILE A 307 10.01 6.76 -11.81
C ILE A 307 9.16 6.51 -13.06
N PHE A 308 8.87 5.26 -13.40
CA PHE A 308 8.04 4.93 -14.56
C PHE A 308 6.63 5.47 -14.41
N ALA A 309 5.99 5.18 -13.27
CA ALA A 309 4.67 5.73 -12.93
C ALA A 309 4.67 7.27 -12.93
N VAL A 310 5.70 7.92 -12.38
CA VAL A 310 5.80 9.39 -12.40
C VAL A 310 5.90 9.91 -13.84
N LEU A 311 6.86 9.43 -14.63
CA LEU A 311 7.09 9.90 -16.01
C LEU A 311 5.91 9.63 -16.94
N LEU A 312 5.18 8.53 -16.72
CA LEU A 312 4.00 8.18 -17.48
C LEU A 312 2.86 9.17 -17.26
N GLN A 313 2.69 9.62 -16.01
CA GLN A 313 1.62 10.54 -15.63
C GLN A 313 2.02 12.02 -15.79
N THR A 314 3.28 12.31 -16.10
CA THR A 314 3.79 13.67 -16.28
C THR A 314 3.05 14.39 -17.41
N ALA A 315 2.60 15.61 -17.16
CA ALA A 315 2.03 16.45 -18.19
C ALA A 315 3.06 16.75 -19.30
N SER A 316 2.62 16.92 -20.55
CA SER A 316 3.49 17.05 -21.72
C SER A 316 4.46 18.22 -21.62
N ASP A 317 4.06 19.30 -20.96
CA ASP A 317 4.85 20.49 -20.70
C ASP A 317 5.72 20.41 -19.43
N SER A 318 5.61 19.32 -18.66
CA SER A 318 6.14 19.21 -17.30
C SER A 318 7.36 18.30 -17.18
N TYR A 319 7.76 17.61 -18.24
CA TYR A 319 8.85 16.62 -18.22
C TYR A 319 10.17 17.17 -17.67
N VAL A 320 10.59 18.35 -18.12
CA VAL A 320 11.85 18.96 -17.69
C VAL A 320 11.81 19.24 -16.18
N GLY A 321 10.76 19.89 -15.70
CA GLY A 321 10.58 20.21 -14.28
C GLY A 321 10.51 18.96 -13.40
N VAL A 322 9.75 17.94 -13.82
CA VAL A 322 9.62 16.68 -13.07
C VAL A 322 10.96 15.94 -13.02
N ILE A 323 11.67 15.77 -14.14
CA ILE A 323 12.96 15.06 -14.16
C ILE A 323 13.99 15.79 -13.30
N LEU A 324 14.09 17.13 -13.44
CA LEU A 324 14.98 17.93 -12.60
C LEU A 324 14.60 17.80 -11.12
N SER A 325 13.32 17.81 -10.78
CA SER A 325 12.88 17.66 -9.40
C SER A 325 13.32 16.33 -8.79
N VAL A 326 13.33 15.24 -9.57
CA VAL A 326 13.82 13.94 -9.11
C VAL A 326 15.33 13.97 -8.90
N VAL A 327 16.09 14.47 -9.88
CA VAL A 327 17.56 14.51 -9.85
C VAL A 327 18.08 15.41 -8.74
N LEU A 328 17.54 16.63 -8.62
CA LEU A 328 17.96 17.59 -7.61
C LEU A 328 17.56 17.13 -6.20
N SER A 329 16.37 16.57 -6.04
CA SER A 329 15.92 16.00 -4.78
C SER A 329 16.79 14.82 -4.32
N ALA A 330 17.13 13.91 -5.24
CA ALA A 330 18.06 12.81 -4.97
C ALA A 330 19.45 13.33 -4.61
N SER A 331 19.94 14.34 -5.32
CA SER A 331 21.26 14.93 -5.09
C SER A 331 21.35 15.59 -3.71
N VAL A 332 20.37 16.43 -3.34
CA VAL A 332 20.34 17.08 -2.02
C VAL A 332 20.22 16.06 -0.90
N THR A 333 19.35 15.05 -1.05
CA THR A 333 19.23 13.99 -0.04
C THR A 333 20.52 13.20 0.09
N PHE A 334 21.15 12.84 -1.03
CA PHE A 334 22.41 12.11 -1.06
C PHE A 334 23.53 12.88 -0.35
N LEU A 335 23.65 14.18 -0.60
CA LEU A 335 24.68 15.02 0.02
C LEU A 335 24.47 15.14 1.53
N ILE A 336 23.25 15.46 1.98
CA ILE A 336 22.95 15.61 3.41
C ILE A 336 23.11 14.26 4.13
N ALA A 337 22.53 13.19 3.59
CA ALA A 337 22.65 11.85 4.15
C ALA A 337 24.10 11.37 4.15
N GLY A 338 24.85 11.61 3.07
CA GLY A 338 26.26 11.25 2.96
C GLY A 338 27.13 11.92 4.02
N VAL A 339 26.90 13.21 4.30
CA VAL A 339 27.59 13.91 5.41
C VAL A 339 27.23 13.27 6.75
N ILE A 340 25.95 13.02 7.03
CA ILE A 340 25.48 12.42 8.28
C ILE A 340 26.08 11.01 8.49
N LEU A 341 26.12 10.19 7.44
CA LEU A 341 26.65 8.82 7.48
C LEU A 341 28.17 8.82 7.65
N ARG A 342 28.89 9.69 6.93
CA ARG A 342 30.35 9.81 7.08
C ARG A 342 30.73 10.30 8.47
N ALA A 343 29.99 11.25 9.02
CA ALA A 343 30.26 11.81 10.35
C ALA A 343 30.09 10.78 11.47
N SER A 344 29.15 9.84 11.34
CA SER A 344 28.93 8.78 12.35
C SER A 344 29.65 7.47 12.08
N ARG A 345 30.30 7.32 10.91
CA ARG A 345 30.87 6.04 10.45
C ARG A 345 31.73 5.31 11.46
N LYS A 346 32.61 6.02 12.18
CA LYS A 346 33.47 5.40 13.22
C LYS A 346 32.64 4.78 14.35
N ARG A 347 31.61 5.49 14.82
CA ARG A 347 30.70 5.02 15.85
C ARG A 347 29.85 3.85 15.34
N ASP A 348 29.42 3.91 14.08
CA ASP A 348 28.59 2.86 13.48
C ASP A 348 29.39 1.56 13.26
N LEU A 349 30.68 1.65 12.90
CA LEU A 349 31.58 0.49 12.82
C LEU A 349 31.88 -0.13 14.19
N ALA A 350 32.19 0.69 15.19
CA ALA A 350 32.41 0.21 16.55
C ALA A 350 31.17 -0.52 17.10
N ALA A 351 29.97 0.01 16.84
CA ALA A 351 28.73 -0.64 17.26
C ALA A 351 28.48 -2.00 16.57
N LEU A 352 28.97 -2.20 15.35
CA LEU A 352 28.90 -3.49 14.65
C LEU A 352 29.90 -4.51 15.22
N GLU A 353 31.10 -4.05 15.59
CA GLU A 353 32.15 -4.88 16.20
C GLU A 353 31.80 -5.30 17.63
N GLU A 354 31.13 -4.44 18.39
CA GLU A 354 30.68 -4.71 19.76
C GLU A 354 29.45 -5.64 19.84
N GLY A 355 28.96 -6.15 18.70
CA GLY A 355 27.74 -6.98 18.65
C GLY A 355 26.49 -6.21 19.09
N GLY A 356 26.51 -4.87 18.99
CA GLY A 356 25.37 -4.02 19.33
C GLY A 356 24.15 -4.47 18.53
N ALA A 357 22.97 -4.46 19.19
CA ALA A 357 21.70 -4.90 18.62
C ALA A 357 21.58 -4.48 17.17
N ASP A 358 21.26 -5.43 16.27
CA ASP A 358 21.11 -5.21 14.83
C ASP A 358 20.14 -4.04 14.59
N LYS A 359 20.68 -2.82 14.47
CA LYS A 359 19.88 -1.60 14.37
C LYS A 359 19.06 -1.60 13.09
N PHE A 360 19.57 -2.25 12.05
CA PHE A 360 18.84 -2.40 10.80
C PHE A 360 17.72 -3.43 10.94
N GLY A 361 17.99 -4.61 11.48
CA GLY A 361 16.97 -5.63 11.75
C GLY A 361 15.88 -5.14 12.71
N SER A 362 16.23 -4.38 13.74
CA SER A 362 15.27 -3.74 14.64
C SER A 362 14.45 -2.65 13.95
N ALA A 363 15.04 -1.87 13.04
CA ALA A 363 14.31 -0.90 12.23
C ALA A 363 13.37 -1.58 11.21
N VAL A 364 13.77 -2.73 10.65
CA VAL A 364 12.90 -3.57 9.81
C VAL A 364 11.75 -4.17 10.62
N ALA A 365 12.01 -4.64 11.84
CA ALA A 365 10.99 -5.13 12.76
C ALA A 365 10.01 -4.01 13.14
N GLN A 366 10.55 -2.85 13.51
CA GLN A 366 9.76 -1.65 13.82
C GLN A 366 8.94 -1.19 12.61
N ASN A 367 9.48 -1.27 11.40
CA ASN A 367 8.77 -0.98 10.15
C ASN A 367 7.61 -1.96 9.91
N THR A 368 7.77 -3.23 10.28
CA THR A 368 6.70 -4.25 10.20
C THR A 368 5.61 -4.04 11.25
N GLU A 369 5.99 -3.75 12.49
CA GLU A 369 5.05 -3.42 13.57
C GLU A 369 4.28 -2.14 13.25
N ASN A 370 4.99 -1.10 12.80
CA ASN A 370 4.41 0.16 12.35
C ASN A 370 3.56 0.04 11.08
N LYS A 371 3.57 -1.11 10.39
CA LYS A 371 2.64 -1.44 9.27
C LYS A 371 1.49 -2.35 9.70
N GLY A 372 1.41 -2.76 10.97
CA GLY A 372 0.35 -3.61 11.49
C GLY A 372 0.54 -5.10 11.23
N GLY A 373 1.80 -5.56 11.07
CA GLY A 373 2.15 -6.98 11.01
C GLY A 373 2.30 -7.59 9.61
N SER A 374 1.86 -6.91 8.55
CA SER A 374 2.00 -7.36 7.15
C SER A 374 2.90 -6.43 6.34
N SER A 375 4.21 -6.69 6.37
CA SER A 375 5.20 -5.88 5.65
C SER A 375 5.94 -6.69 4.59
N ARG A 376 5.61 -6.43 3.32
CA ARG A 376 6.39 -6.91 2.16
C ARG A 376 7.86 -6.48 2.23
N VAL A 377 8.12 -5.33 2.88
CA VAL A 377 9.45 -4.72 3.03
C VAL A 377 10.37 -5.57 3.92
N GLY A 378 9.85 -6.24 4.95
CA GLY A 378 10.66 -7.10 5.82
C GLY A 378 11.22 -8.32 5.08
N SER A 379 10.37 -8.97 4.27
CA SER A 379 10.79 -10.09 3.41
C SER A 379 11.77 -9.66 2.32
N LEU A 380 11.61 -8.46 1.74
CA LEU A 380 12.45 -7.97 0.65
C LEU A 380 13.82 -7.44 1.11
N LEU A 381 13.95 -7.00 2.36
CA LEU A 381 15.20 -6.48 2.93
C LEU A 381 16.01 -7.53 3.69
N GLY A 382 15.64 -8.80 3.59
CA GLY A 382 16.42 -9.89 4.17
C GLY A 382 16.23 -10.03 5.69
N GLN A 383 15.01 -9.86 6.22
CA GLN A 383 14.63 -10.65 7.40
C GLN A 383 14.45 -12.11 6.97
N GLU A 384 15.56 -12.76 6.62
CA GLU A 384 15.75 -14.15 6.98
C GLU A 384 16.03 -14.16 8.48
N GLY A 385 14.96 -14.01 9.25
CA GLY A 385 14.83 -14.79 10.46
C GLY A 385 14.70 -16.25 10.05
N ALA A 386 15.76 -16.81 9.47
CA ALA A 386 16.07 -18.19 9.72
C ALA A 386 16.35 -18.25 11.22
N THR A 387 15.28 -18.46 12.00
CA THR A 387 15.40 -19.52 12.99
C THR A 387 15.83 -20.74 12.20
N ALA A 388 17.15 -20.89 12.04
CA ALA A 388 17.78 -22.15 11.79
C ALA A 388 17.50 -22.99 13.04
N THR A 389 16.24 -23.43 13.19
CA THR A 389 16.01 -24.75 13.71
C THR A 389 16.68 -25.65 12.69
N THR A 390 17.83 -26.17 13.10
CA THR A 390 18.65 -27.20 12.45
C THR A 390 17.89 -28.52 12.31
N THR A 391 16.61 -28.46 11.97
CA THR A 391 15.76 -29.63 11.76
C THR A 391 15.84 -29.95 10.29
N LYS A 392 16.47 -31.10 10.01
CA LYS A 392 16.53 -31.69 8.68
C LYS A 392 15.10 -31.86 8.16
N VAL A 393 14.81 -31.30 6.98
CA VAL A 393 13.47 -31.35 6.38
C VAL A 393 13.36 -32.64 5.57
N GLU A 394 12.61 -33.61 6.08
CA GLU A 394 12.37 -34.91 5.42
C GLU A 394 10.91 -35.05 4.96
N LYS A 395 9.95 -34.42 5.64
CA LYS A 395 8.51 -34.47 5.31
C LYS A 395 7.92 -33.09 5.05
N VAL A 396 7.51 -32.86 3.80
CA VAL A 396 6.85 -31.63 3.34
C VAL A 396 5.38 -31.90 3.04
N VAL A 397 4.46 -31.08 3.56
CA VAL A 397 3.02 -31.19 3.31
C VAL A 397 2.43 -29.91 2.72
N PHE A 398 1.74 -30.04 1.60
CA PHE A 398 0.91 -28.98 1.05
C PHE A 398 -0.49 -29.04 1.67
N ALA A 399 -0.84 -28.04 2.46
CA ALA A 399 -2.10 -28.00 3.20
C ALA A 399 -3.10 -27.01 2.59
N CYS A 400 -4.34 -27.46 2.42
CA CYS A 400 -5.50 -26.63 2.12
C CYS A 400 -6.71 -27.10 2.96
N ASP A 401 -7.83 -26.37 2.91
CA ASP A 401 -8.97 -26.66 3.80
C ASP A 401 -9.54 -28.08 3.60
N ALA A 402 -9.64 -28.54 2.34
CA ALA A 402 -10.17 -29.85 1.98
C ALA A 402 -9.09 -30.92 1.67
N GLY A 403 -7.82 -30.53 1.63
CA GLY A 403 -6.71 -31.44 1.29
C GLY A 403 -6.67 -31.94 -0.16
N MET A 404 -7.48 -31.40 -1.07
CA MET A 404 -7.54 -31.79 -2.48
C MET A 404 -7.50 -30.58 -3.41
N GLY A 405 -7.02 -30.77 -4.65
CA GLY A 405 -6.99 -29.72 -5.69
C GLY A 405 -5.64 -29.00 -5.80
N SER A 406 -5.62 -27.68 -5.54
CA SER A 406 -4.44 -26.83 -5.76
C SER A 406 -3.22 -27.22 -4.93
N SER A 407 -3.42 -27.73 -3.71
CA SER A 407 -2.35 -28.28 -2.85
C SER A 407 -1.69 -29.53 -3.44
N ALA A 408 -2.47 -30.42 -4.06
CA ALA A 408 -1.95 -31.63 -4.72
C ALA A 408 -1.12 -31.29 -5.97
N MET A 409 -1.52 -30.25 -6.70
CA MET A 409 -0.73 -29.75 -7.84
C MET A 409 0.57 -29.10 -7.38
N GLY A 410 0.54 -28.26 -6.33
CA GLY A 410 1.75 -27.68 -5.73
C GLY A 410 2.74 -28.73 -5.24
N ALA A 411 2.25 -29.77 -4.57
CA ALA A 411 3.06 -30.92 -4.15
C ALA A 411 3.69 -31.66 -5.34
N THR A 412 3.04 -31.69 -6.50
CA THR A 412 3.58 -32.29 -7.73
C THR A 412 4.68 -31.41 -8.34
N VAL A 413 4.48 -30.09 -8.36
CA VAL A 413 5.48 -29.13 -8.84
C VAL A 413 6.76 -29.19 -7.99
N LEU A 414 6.62 -29.20 -6.66
CA LEU A 414 7.79 -29.27 -5.77
C LEU A 414 8.52 -30.62 -5.90
N ARG A 415 7.82 -31.75 -5.99
CA ARG A 415 8.45 -33.06 -6.24
C ARG A 415 9.29 -33.06 -7.52
N LYS A 416 8.76 -32.47 -8.59
CA LYS A 416 9.48 -32.34 -9.85
C LYS A 416 10.75 -31.50 -9.68
N LYS A 417 10.64 -30.31 -9.06
CA LYS A 417 11.80 -29.43 -8.82
C LYS A 417 12.87 -30.07 -7.93
N LEU A 418 12.48 -30.81 -6.88
CA LEU A 418 13.43 -31.55 -6.02
C LEU A 418 14.15 -32.65 -6.79
N LYS A 419 13.42 -33.40 -7.64
CA LYS A 419 14.01 -34.42 -8.52
C LYS A 419 14.99 -33.80 -9.52
N ASP A 420 14.61 -32.70 -10.17
CA ASP A 420 15.45 -31.99 -11.14
C ASP A 420 16.72 -31.41 -10.46
N ALA A 421 16.65 -31.06 -9.18
CA ALA A 421 17.77 -30.57 -8.38
C ALA A 421 18.66 -31.66 -7.77
N GLY A 422 18.34 -32.95 -7.96
CA GLY A 422 19.10 -34.09 -7.45
C GLY A 422 18.90 -34.38 -5.95
N VAL A 423 17.87 -33.80 -5.32
CA VAL A 423 17.58 -33.98 -3.89
C VAL A 423 16.88 -35.33 -3.68
N THR A 424 17.37 -36.14 -2.72
CA THR A 424 16.82 -37.47 -2.39
C THR A 424 16.43 -37.57 -0.92
N GLY A 425 15.52 -38.48 -0.55
CA GLY A 425 15.14 -38.68 0.87
C GLY A 425 14.14 -37.66 1.44
N VAL A 426 13.44 -36.89 0.61
CA VAL A 426 12.36 -36.00 1.03
C VAL A 426 11.02 -36.49 0.50
N THR A 427 10.05 -36.63 1.41
CA THR A 427 8.67 -37.01 1.11
C THR A 427 7.81 -35.76 1.02
N VAL A 428 7.17 -35.55 -0.14
CA VAL A 428 6.26 -34.42 -0.35
C VAL A 428 4.85 -34.96 -0.58
N THR A 429 3.91 -34.59 0.29
CA THR A 429 2.49 -34.98 0.22
C THR A 429 1.57 -33.77 0.28
N ASN A 430 0.26 -34.01 0.21
CA ASN A 430 -0.76 -33.01 0.43
C ASN A 430 -1.78 -33.56 1.45
N ALA A 431 -2.36 -32.68 2.26
CA ALA A 431 -3.34 -33.05 3.28
C ALA A 431 -4.31 -31.89 3.57
N ALA A 432 -5.44 -32.22 4.19
CA ALA A 432 -6.32 -31.21 4.76
C ALA A 432 -5.67 -30.62 6.02
N ILE A 433 -5.89 -29.33 6.32
CA ILE A 433 -5.35 -28.69 7.54
C ILE A 433 -5.80 -29.44 8.80
N ALA A 434 -7.02 -29.99 8.80
CA ALA A 434 -7.55 -30.79 9.91
C ALA A 434 -6.81 -32.13 10.13
N ASN A 435 -6.06 -32.61 9.14
CA ASN A 435 -5.34 -33.89 9.16
C ASN A 435 -3.82 -33.71 9.28
N LEU A 436 -3.34 -32.50 9.60
CA LEU A 436 -1.93 -32.25 9.83
C LEU A 436 -1.50 -32.92 11.14
N ASP A 437 -0.36 -33.60 11.10
CA ASP A 437 0.27 -34.24 12.24
C ASP A 437 1.56 -33.52 12.64
N SER A 438 2.05 -33.78 13.84
CA SER A 438 3.28 -33.15 14.36
C SER A 438 4.58 -33.74 13.79
N SER A 439 4.50 -34.70 12.85
CA SER A 439 5.66 -35.29 12.18
C SER A 439 6.03 -34.57 10.89
N VAL A 440 5.33 -33.49 10.56
CA VAL A 440 5.60 -32.67 9.37
C VAL A 440 6.67 -31.64 9.71
N ASP A 441 7.75 -31.62 8.92
CA ASP A 441 8.84 -30.65 9.11
C ASP A 441 8.54 -29.31 8.44
N LEU A 442 7.83 -29.35 7.29
CA LEU A 442 7.52 -28.17 6.49
C LEU A 442 6.10 -28.21 5.92
N ILE A 443 5.32 -27.16 6.18
CA ILE A 443 3.93 -26.99 5.71
C ILE A 443 3.86 -25.82 4.72
N VAL A 444 3.32 -26.08 3.52
CA VAL A 444 3.05 -25.06 2.50
C VAL A 444 1.55 -24.80 2.40
N THR A 445 1.11 -23.55 2.57
CA THR A 445 -0.31 -23.14 2.54
C THR A 445 -0.53 -21.91 1.69
N HIS A 446 -1.79 -21.68 1.27
CA HIS A 446 -2.18 -20.35 0.76
C HIS A 446 -2.04 -19.31 1.90
N GLN A 447 -1.67 -18.08 1.58
CA GLN A 447 -1.46 -17.02 2.58
C GLN A 447 -2.65 -16.82 3.54
N ASP A 448 -3.88 -16.98 3.05
CA ASP A 448 -5.11 -16.86 3.84
C ASP A 448 -5.32 -18.03 4.83
N LEU A 449 -4.59 -19.12 4.66
CA LEU A 449 -4.72 -20.35 5.46
C LEU A 449 -3.52 -20.60 6.39
N THR A 450 -2.46 -19.81 6.28
CA THR A 450 -1.22 -20.03 7.05
C THR A 450 -1.45 -19.93 8.55
N ASP A 451 -2.21 -18.95 9.03
CA ASP A 451 -2.46 -18.78 10.47
C ASP A 451 -3.21 -19.98 11.05
N ARG A 452 -4.12 -20.57 10.27
CA ARG A 452 -4.86 -21.77 10.68
C ARG A 452 -3.97 -23.01 10.72
N ALA A 453 -3.03 -23.16 9.80
CA ALA A 453 -2.06 -24.25 9.82
C ALA A 453 -1.04 -24.10 10.97
N ARG A 454 -0.60 -22.88 11.29
CA ARG A 454 0.25 -22.59 12.45
C ARG A 454 -0.42 -22.95 13.77
N ALA A 455 -1.72 -22.72 13.88
CA ALA A 455 -2.49 -23.12 15.05
C ALA A 455 -2.60 -24.65 15.19
N ALA A 456 -2.57 -25.40 14.07
CA ALA A 456 -2.66 -26.86 14.07
C ALA A 456 -1.33 -27.55 14.39
N VAL A 457 -0.23 -27.09 13.78
CA VAL A 457 1.13 -27.66 13.98
C VAL A 457 2.12 -26.51 14.16
N PRO A 458 2.31 -26.00 15.38
CA PRO A 458 3.15 -24.82 15.62
C PRO A 458 4.65 -25.08 15.42
N ASP A 459 5.10 -26.31 15.61
CA ASP A 459 6.53 -26.69 15.60
C ASP A 459 7.09 -26.94 14.18
N ALA A 460 6.23 -27.00 13.16
CA ALA A 460 6.64 -27.17 11.77
C ALA A 460 7.05 -25.83 11.14
N LEU A 461 7.91 -25.87 10.11
CA LEU A 461 8.21 -24.69 9.30
C LEU A 461 7.02 -24.34 8.40
N HIS A 462 6.53 -23.09 8.44
CA HIS A 462 5.36 -22.66 7.65
C HIS A 462 5.75 -21.73 6.52
N ILE A 463 5.36 -22.08 5.29
CA ILE A 463 5.58 -21.28 4.08
C ILE A 463 4.24 -20.91 3.46
N SER A 464 3.99 -19.60 3.34
CA SER A 464 2.81 -19.03 2.69
C SER A 464 3.07 -18.78 1.21
N VAL A 465 2.17 -19.21 0.34
CA VAL A 465 2.18 -18.91 -1.11
C VAL A 465 0.89 -18.22 -1.54
N GLU A 466 0.96 -17.35 -2.55
CA GLU A 466 -0.22 -16.73 -3.18
C GLU A 466 -0.86 -17.64 -4.22
N ASN A 467 -0.08 -18.51 -4.85
CA ASN A 467 -0.57 -19.47 -5.84
C ASN A 467 0.24 -20.76 -5.77
N PHE A 468 -0.46 -21.90 -5.64
CA PHE A 468 0.19 -23.21 -5.54
C PHE A 468 0.85 -23.68 -6.85
N MET A 469 0.45 -23.14 -8.01
CA MET A 469 0.97 -23.58 -9.30
C MET A 469 2.29 -22.90 -9.67
N ASN A 470 2.47 -21.65 -9.25
CA ASN A 470 3.62 -20.84 -9.64
C ASN A 470 4.01 -19.92 -8.48
N SER A 471 4.93 -20.38 -7.65
CA SER A 471 5.50 -19.59 -6.56
C SER A 471 7.02 -19.60 -6.64
N PRO A 472 7.69 -18.43 -6.62
CA PRO A 472 9.15 -18.36 -6.57
C PRO A 472 9.71 -19.00 -5.28
N LYS A 473 8.89 -19.10 -4.23
CA LYS A 473 9.26 -19.74 -2.96
C LYS A 473 9.60 -21.22 -3.08
N TYR A 474 9.18 -21.90 -4.16
CA TYR A 474 9.55 -23.29 -4.36
C TYR A 474 11.04 -23.46 -4.66
N ASP A 475 11.64 -22.49 -5.33
CA ASP A 475 13.08 -22.52 -5.60
C ASP A 475 13.88 -22.28 -4.31
N GLU A 476 13.37 -21.42 -3.42
CA GLU A 476 13.93 -21.23 -2.07
C GLU A 476 13.87 -22.51 -1.23
N VAL A 477 12.72 -23.21 -1.23
CA VAL A 477 12.56 -24.49 -0.52
C VAL A 477 13.53 -25.55 -1.05
N VAL A 478 13.69 -25.63 -2.37
CA VAL A 478 14.62 -26.59 -2.98
C VAL A 478 16.07 -26.28 -2.60
N GLN A 479 16.48 -25.01 -2.62
CA GLN A 479 17.83 -24.61 -2.20
C GLN A 479 18.07 -24.87 -0.71
N HIS A 480 17.07 -24.59 0.13
CA HIS A 480 17.14 -24.83 1.57
C HIS A 480 17.35 -26.32 1.87
N ILE A 481 16.54 -27.19 1.26
CA ILE A 481 16.66 -28.65 1.43
C ILE A 481 17.99 -29.17 0.84
N LYS A 482 18.41 -28.65 -0.32
CA LYS A 482 19.68 -29.03 -0.93
C LYS A 482 20.89 -28.64 -0.07
N GLY A 483 20.85 -27.48 0.57
CA GLY A 483 21.88 -27.02 1.49
C GLY A 483 22.03 -27.89 2.75
N GLN A 484 20.99 -28.66 3.11
CA GLN A 484 21.04 -29.63 4.21
C GLN A 484 21.65 -30.99 3.80
N GLN A 485 21.83 -31.25 2.50
CA GLN A 485 22.40 -32.50 1.97
C GLN A 485 23.86 -32.37 1.51
N SER A 486 24.43 -31.15 1.62
CA SER A 486 25.78 -30.83 1.17
C SER A 486 26.83 -31.02 2.26
#